data_AF-A0A2V8NYM3-F1
#
_entry.id   AF-A0A2V8NYM3-F1
#
_cell.length_a   1.000
_cell.length_b   1.000
_cell.length_c   1.000
_cell.angle_alpha   90.00
_cell.angle_beta   90.00
_cell.angle_gamma   90.00
#
_symmetry.space_group_name_H-M   'P 1'
#
loop_
_entity.id
_entity.type
_entity.pdbx_description
1 polymer ?
#
loop_
_entity_poly.entity_id
_entity_poly.type
_entity_poly.pdbx_seq_one_letter_code
_entity_poly.pdbx_strand_id
1 'polypeptide(L)'
;MKEAFIVFFFLSMGALIDVSSAISLGLPLAVILGAAIFGKLLGGSLGARLAKTGAPLLVGSILVPRGEFSLVLAKAGADSGLVSLQLYPVAGLAVLATTLASPVIERSLHSGAR
;
A
#
# COMPACT_ATOMS: atom_id res chain seq x y z
N MET A 1 22.23 16.11 -6.49
CA MET A 1 22.27 15.27 -5.26
C MET A 1 20.91 14.69 -4.88
N LYS A 2 19.79 15.42 -5.06
CA LYS A 2 18.43 14.92 -4.77
C LYS A 2 18.07 13.59 -5.47
N GLU A 3 18.29 13.49 -6.79
CA GLU A 3 17.96 12.27 -7.54
C GLU A 3 18.75 11.05 -7.06
N ALA A 4 20.04 11.23 -6.80
CA ALA A 4 20.87 10.17 -6.23
C ALA A 4 20.36 9.72 -4.85
N PHE A 5 19.99 10.68 -3.98
CA PHE A 5 19.42 10.36 -2.68
C PHE A 5 18.14 9.53 -2.82
N ILE A 6 17.22 9.93 -3.70
CA ILE A 6 15.97 9.21 -3.94
C ILE A 6 16.28 7.78 -4.39
N VAL A 7 17.13 7.61 -5.41
CA VAL A 7 17.48 6.27 -5.93
C VAL A 7 18.08 5.39 -4.84
N PHE A 8 19.08 5.88 -4.10
CA PHE A 8 19.71 5.08 -3.03
C PHE A 8 18.77 4.79 -1.87
N PHE A 9 17.90 5.73 -1.50
CA PHE A 9 16.91 5.54 -0.44
C PHE A 9 15.92 4.43 -0.81
N PHE A 10 15.33 4.50 -2.00
CA PHE A 10 14.37 3.49 -2.47
C PHE A 10 15.01 2.13 -2.72
N LEU A 11 16.23 2.10 -3.27
CA LEU A 11 16.98 0.87 -3.47
C LEU A 11 17.28 0.18 -2.13
N SER A 12 17.75 0.95 -1.13
CA SER A 12 18.10 0.41 0.17
C SER A 12 16.86 -0.10 0.92
N MET A 13 15.79 0.70 0.96
CA MET A 13 14.52 0.29 1.59
C MET A 13 13.90 -0.90 0.87
N GLY A 14 13.94 -0.95 -0.47
CA GLY A 14 13.48 -2.11 -1.22
C GLY A 14 14.29 -3.37 -0.90
N ALA A 15 15.62 -3.25 -0.84
CA ALA A 15 16.52 -4.38 -0.59
C ALA A 15 16.41 -4.98 0.82
N LEU A 16 15.90 -4.23 1.79
CA LEU A 16 15.66 -4.69 3.16
C LEU A 16 14.41 -5.57 3.30
N ILE A 17 13.54 -5.63 2.28
CA ILE A 17 12.27 -6.37 2.36
C ILE A 17 12.54 -7.88 2.24
N ASP A 18 12.41 -8.61 3.34
CA ASP A 18 12.44 -10.08 3.33
C ASP A 18 11.07 -10.67 2.94
N VAL A 19 10.89 -10.91 1.65
CA VAL A 19 9.66 -11.46 1.08
C VAL A 19 9.32 -12.84 1.63
N SER A 20 10.32 -13.67 1.91
CA SER A 20 10.11 -15.04 2.42
C SER A 20 9.47 -14.99 3.81
N SER A 21 10.01 -14.13 4.68
CA SER A 21 9.47 -13.93 6.03
C SER A 21 8.01 -13.46 5.99
N ALA A 22 7.65 -12.57 5.07
CA ALA A 22 6.29 -12.07 4.96
C ALA A 22 5.33 -13.16 4.44
N ILE A 23 5.70 -13.89 3.39
CA ILE A 23 4.86 -14.94 2.79
C ILE A 23 4.63 -16.09 3.78
N SER A 24 5.61 -16.40 4.62
CA SER A 24 5.49 -17.45 5.65
C SER A 24 4.33 -17.23 6.65
N LEU A 25 3.83 -15.99 6.77
CA LEU A 25 2.65 -15.70 7.58
C LEU A 25 1.40 -16.37 6.99
N GLY A 26 1.28 -16.48 5.66
CA GLY A 26 0.13 -17.09 5.00
C GLY A 26 -1.14 -16.27 5.17
N LEU A 27 -2.13 -16.78 5.91
CA LEU A 27 -3.46 -16.19 6.03
C LEU A 27 -3.48 -14.75 6.59
N PRO A 28 -2.74 -14.40 7.67
CA PRO A 28 -2.71 -13.04 8.18
C PRO A 28 -2.19 -12.03 7.15
N LEU A 29 -1.20 -12.40 6.32
CA LEU A 29 -0.74 -11.54 5.23
C LEU A 29 -1.88 -11.29 4.24
N ALA A 30 -2.58 -12.34 3.80
CA ALA A 30 -3.69 -12.20 2.86
C ALA A 30 -4.80 -11.28 3.41
N VAL A 31 -5.13 -11.41 4.69
CA VAL A 31 -6.10 -10.53 5.37
C VAL A 31 -5.62 -9.07 5.39
N ILE A 32 -4.35 -8.83 5.71
CA ILE A 32 -3.77 -7.48 5.73
C ILE A 32 -3.78 -6.85 4.34
N LEU A 33 -3.39 -7.60 3.31
CA LEU A 33 -3.39 -7.12 1.92
C LEU A 33 -4.80 -6.82 1.43
N GLY A 34 -5.75 -7.72 1.70
CA GLY A 34 -7.17 -7.51 1.40
C GLY A 34 -7.70 -6.26 2.10
N ALA A 35 -7.46 -6.13 3.41
CA ALA A 35 -7.87 -4.97 4.19
C ALA A 35 -7.23 -3.67 3.68
N ALA A 36 -5.97 -3.69 3.26
CA ALA A 36 -5.28 -2.53 2.71
C ALA A 36 -5.93 -2.04 1.41
N ILE A 37 -6.29 -2.96 0.50
CA ILE A 37 -6.92 -2.63 -0.78
C ILE A 37 -8.38 -2.25 -0.58
N PHE A 38 -9.20 -3.15 -0.03
CA PHE A 38 -10.64 -2.95 0.10
C PHE A 38 -10.98 -1.86 1.12
N GLY A 39 -10.23 -1.76 2.22
CA GLY A 39 -10.45 -0.72 3.22
C GLY A 39 -10.24 0.68 2.64
N LYS A 40 -9.22 0.87 1.80
CA LYS A 40 -8.98 2.16 1.13
C LYS A 40 -9.99 2.44 0.03
N LEU A 41 -10.31 1.44 -0.79
CA LEU A 41 -11.31 1.56 -1.84
C LEU A 41 -12.68 1.94 -1.25
N LEU A 42 -13.17 1.16 -0.28
CA LEU A 42 -14.46 1.41 0.37
C LEU A 42 -14.46 2.70 1.18
N GLY A 43 -13.42 2.94 1.99
CA GLY A 43 -13.32 4.15 2.80
C GLY A 43 -13.27 5.42 1.95
N GLY A 44 -12.50 5.42 0.88
CA GLY A 44 -12.42 6.52 -0.07
C GLY A 44 -13.75 6.75 -0.80
N SER A 45 -14.41 5.68 -1.26
CA SER A 45 -15.71 5.79 -1.90
C SER A 45 -16.82 6.27 -0.98
N LEU A 46 -16.86 5.78 0.26
CA LEU A 46 -17.82 6.26 1.26
C LEU A 46 -17.55 7.73 1.61
N GLY A 47 -16.29 8.12 1.80
CA GLY A 47 -15.90 9.50 2.04
C GLY A 47 -16.35 10.43 0.91
N ALA A 48 -16.12 10.03 -0.34
CA ALA A 48 -16.56 10.77 -1.53
C ALA A 48 -18.09 10.90 -1.61
N ARG A 49 -18.84 9.83 -1.28
CA ARG A 49 -20.31 9.87 -1.21
C ARG A 49 -20.81 10.84 -0.15
N LEU A 50 -20.24 10.80 1.05
CA LEU A 50 -20.63 11.66 2.16
C LEU A 50 -20.30 13.13 1.86
N ALA A 51 -19.14 13.39 1.27
CA ALA A 51 -18.70 14.72 0.86
C ALA A 51 -19.36 15.21 -0.45
N LYS A 52 -20.15 14.35 -1.13
CA LYS A 52 -20.79 14.63 -2.43
C LYS A 52 -19.81 15.18 -3.48
N THR A 53 -18.61 14.59 -3.55
CA THR A 53 -17.53 15.04 -4.44
C THR A 53 -16.97 13.90 -5.27
N GLY A 54 -16.72 14.17 -6.56
CA GLY A 54 -16.18 13.21 -7.52
C GLY A 54 -17.06 11.98 -7.73
N ALA A 55 -16.57 11.05 -8.56
CA ALA A 55 -17.18 9.73 -8.67
C ALA A 55 -16.67 8.85 -7.51
N PRO A 56 -17.54 8.32 -6.63
CA PRO A 56 -17.10 7.63 -5.42
C PRO A 56 -16.08 6.51 -5.64
N LEU A 57 -16.32 5.66 -6.64
CA LEU A 57 -15.43 4.53 -6.92
C LEU A 57 -14.09 4.99 -7.49
N LEU A 58 -14.06 6.08 -8.26
CA LEU A 58 -12.83 6.68 -8.78
C LEU A 58 -11.99 7.31 -7.66
N VAL A 59 -12.64 8.03 -6.73
CA VAL A 59 -11.96 8.58 -5.56
C VAL A 59 -11.40 7.46 -4.69
N GLY A 60 -12.18 6.40 -4.49
CA GLY A 60 -11.72 5.21 -3.77
C GLY A 60 -10.49 4.56 -4.41
N SER A 61 -10.47 4.40 -5.74
CA SER A 61 -9.36 3.73 -6.44
C SER A 61 -8.05 4.53 -6.35
N ILE A 62 -8.11 5.85 -6.46
CA ILE A 62 -6.93 6.73 -6.36
C ILE A 62 -6.26 6.66 -4.98
N LEU A 63 -7.02 6.29 -3.94
CA LEU A 63 -6.55 6.21 -2.56
C LEU A 63 -5.97 4.84 -2.15
N VAL A 64 -6.06 3.82 -3.01
CA VAL A 64 -5.54 2.47 -2.76
C VAL A 64 -4.01 2.42 -2.62
N PRO A 65 -3.19 2.97 -3.55
CA PRO A 65 -1.75 2.78 -3.51
C PRO A 65 -1.12 3.38 -2.26
N ARG A 66 -0.25 2.62 -1.59
CA ARG A 66 0.59 3.10 -0.49
C ARG A 66 1.99 3.45 -1.00
N GLY A 67 2.54 4.54 -0.49
CA GLY A 67 3.88 5.00 -0.82
C GLY A 67 4.96 4.65 0.21
N GLU A 68 6.13 5.20 -0.08
CA GLU A 68 7.40 5.09 0.63
C GLU A 68 7.32 5.43 2.11
N PHE A 69 6.45 6.37 2.47
CA PHE A 69 6.29 6.80 3.85
C PHE A 69 5.86 5.64 4.77
N SER A 70 5.12 4.68 4.22
CA SER A 70 4.73 3.46 4.96
C SER A 70 5.95 2.60 5.33
N LEU A 71 6.95 2.52 4.45
CA LEU A 71 8.18 1.76 4.69
C LEU A 71 9.07 2.47 5.70
N VAL A 72 9.17 3.80 5.61
CA VAL A 72 9.89 4.62 6.60
C VAL A 72 9.31 4.41 7.99
N LEU A 73 7.98 4.51 8.11
CA LEU A 73 7.31 4.37 9.40
C LEU A 73 7.46 2.94 9.96
N ALA A 74 7.29 1.92 9.11
CA ALA A 74 7.47 0.53 9.53
C ALA A 74 8.90 0.25 9.99
N LYS A 75 9.91 0.79 9.30
CA LYS A 75 11.31 0.64 9.68
C LYS A 75 11.63 1.36 10.99
N ALA A 76 11.20 2.62 11.11
CA ALA A 76 11.39 3.40 12.33
C ALA A 76 10.73 2.75 13.55
N GLY A 77 9.50 2.22 13.38
CA GLY A 77 8.81 1.47 14.44
C GLY A 77 9.55 0.19 14.81
N ALA A 78 10.06 -0.55 13.83
CA ALA A 78 10.78 -1.80 14.06
C ALA A 78 12.12 -1.55 14.77
N ASP A 79 12.86 -0.52 14.35
CA ASP A 79 14.16 -0.15 14.92
C ASP A 79 14.06 0.39 16.33
N SER A 80 12.95 1.07 16.66
CA SER A 80 12.66 1.53 18.02
C SER A 80 12.05 0.46 18.93
N GLY A 81 11.80 -0.74 18.41
CA GLY A 81 11.15 -1.83 19.14
C GLY A 81 9.67 -1.59 19.46
N LEU A 82 9.04 -0.58 18.87
CA LEU A 82 7.62 -0.27 19.05
C LEU A 82 6.70 -1.26 18.32
N VAL A 83 7.21 -1.90 17.27
CA VAL A 83 6.50 -2.91 16.48
C VAL A 83 7.42 -4.11 16.20
N SER A 84 6.82 -5.25 15.87
CA SER A 84 7.57 -6.44 15.46
C SER A 84 8.41 -6.18 14.21
N LEU A 85 9.61 -6.76 14.17
CA LEU A 85 10.49 -6.76 12.98
C LEU A 85 9.77 -7.30 11.72
N GLN A 86 8.81 -8.20 11.90
CA GLN A 86 8.01 -8.76 10.80
C GLN A 86 7.08 -7.73 10.14
N LEU A 87 6.81 -6.58 10.77
CA LEU A 87 5.94 -5.57 10.20
C LEU A 87 6.58 -4.90 8.97
N TYR A 88 7.91 -4.80 8.93
CA TYR A 88 8.60 -4.17 7.80
C TYR A 88 8.43 -4.95 6.49
N PRO A 89 8.71 -6.27 6.44
CA PRO A 89 8.39 -7.09 5.27
C PRO A 89 6.92 -7.06 4.85
N VAL A 90 6.00 -7.09 5.82
CA VAL A 90 4.56 -7.03 5.55
C VAL A 90 4.16 -5.69 4.95
N ALA A 91 4.68 -4.58 5.47
CA ALA A 91 4.46 -3.25 4.92
C ALA A 91 5.04 -3.13 3.50
N GLY A 92 6.21 -3.74 3.27
CA GLY A 92 6.83 -3.90 1.95
C GLY A 92 5.89 -4.53 0.94
N LEU A 93 5.38 -5.72 1.24
CA LEU A 93 4.44 -6.41 0.36
C LEU A 93 3.11 -5.66 0.19
N ALA A 94 2.62 -4.99 1.24
CA ALA A 94 1.41 -4.18 1.14
C ALA A 94 1.58 -2.97 0.21
N VAL A 95 2.73 -2.29 0.26
CA VAL A 95 3.08 -1.20 -0.67
C VAL A 95 3.13 -1.72 -2.10
N LEU A 96 3.83 -2.84 -2.34
CA LEU A 96 3.91 -3.45 -3.67
C LEU A 96 2.54 -3.87 -4.20
N ALA A 97 1.77 -4.60 -3.39
CA ALA A 97 0.46 -5.11 -3.78
C ALA A 97 -0.53 -3.99 -4.09
N THR A 98 -0.62 -2.98 -3.23
CA THR A 98 -1.55 -1.84 -3.44
C THR A 98 -1.15 -0.99 -4.64
N THR A 99 0.16 -0.77 -4.85
CA THR A 99 0.67 -0.02 -6.01
C THR A 99 0.37 -0.75 -7.33
N LEU A 100 0.57 -2.06 -7.37
CA LEU A 100 0.27 -2.86 -8.56
C LEU A 100 -1.25 -3.05 -8.78
N ALA A 101 -2.03 -3.11 -7.71
CA ALA A 101 -3.49 -3.24 -7.79
C ALA A 101 -4.16 -1.97 -8.33
N SER A 102 -3.63 -0.79 -8.02
CA SER A 102 -4.21 0.50 -8.41
C SER A 102 -4.54 0.62 -9.91
N PRO A 103 -3.59 0.43 -10.86
CA PRO A 103 -3.89 0.54 -12.29
C PRO A 103 -4.86 -0.53 -12.79
N VAL A 104 -4.91 -1.71 -12.16
CA VAL A 104 -5.87 -2.77 -12.51
C VAL A 104 -7.29 -2.33 -12.13
N ILE A 105 -7.46 -1.83 -10.90
CA ILE A 105 -8.76 -1.34 -10.39
C ILE A 105 -9.26 -0.18 -11.25
N GLU A 106 -8.39 0.78 -11.54
CA GLU A 106 -8.71 1.94 -12.38
C GLU A 106 -9.16 1.53 -13.80
N ARG A 107 -8.42 0.62 -14.45
CA ARG A 107 -8.80 0.12 -15.79
C ARG A 107 -10.15 -0.60 -15.77
N SER A 108 -10.43 -1.43 -14.78
CA SER A 108 -11.72 -2.12 -14.63
C SER A 108 -12.88 -1.14 -14.45
N LEU A 109 -12.66 -0.04 -13.72
CA LEU A 109 -13.66 1.02 -13.53
C LEU A 109 -13.94 1.79 -14.82
N HIS A 110 -12.90 2.14 -15.58
CA HIS A 110 -13.08 2.82 -16.86
C HIS A 110 -13.69 1.93 -17.95
N SER A 111 -13.45 0.62 -17.91
CA SER A 111 -14.07 -0.34 -18.85
C SER A 111 -15.57 -0.53 -18.62
N GLY A 112 -16.07 -0.37 -17.39
CA GLY A 112 -17.49 -0.47 -17.07
C GLY A 112 -18.30 0.80 -17.34
N ALA A 113 -17.64 1.89 -17.75
CA ALA A 113 -18.25 3.18 -18.06
C ALA A 113 -18.44 3.41 -19.58
N ARG A 114 -18.22 2.38 -20.41
CA ARG A 114 -18.52 2.38 -21.86
C ARG A 114 -19.72 1.51 -22.16
#